data_AF-A0A850XFL0-F1
#
_entry.id   AF-A0A850XFL0-F1
#
_cell.length_a   1.000
_cell.length_b   1.000
_cell.length_c   1.000
_cell.angle_alpha   90.00
_cell.angle_beta   90.00
_cell.angle_gamma   90.00
#
_symmetry.space_group_name_H-M   'P 1'
#
loop_
_entity.id
_entity.type
_entity.pdbx_description
1 polymer ?
#
loop_
_entity_poly.entity_id
_entity_poly.type
_entity_poly.pdbx_seq_one_letter_code
_entity_poly.pdbx_strand_id
1 'polypeptide(L)'
;QEADEMLIKCEGGIDAALEYAKMWCKYVKELLVWIEKRLSYETEFAKGTVKIAESGRNAICQQHNMPLRALYTMVLEHDIKVGSSAIETVGLLQQKEFYQPLSAKKNEIEKWRKEFKDQWTKEQKRMNESLSSLRKSRLQYVQRCEELEKAKQLSARAEEEHQSAAAANPGSAHKQLEKRRRSCEEAQAKVQDAEALYKTCINDANFRRQELEKVRARIVSHVRKLIYQGDEVLTWVTLRMFKQRRAQSEQVPVGYEHLSELCKPYRAGEKYLEFIQALQKRDVPVEVFEFEPFAAGGQRSPPSSKKKTSSHHGATAKDGNCPEEASRKQLPANEEQSATKSSSSITENLGGSGDPKSLDSPASSPGDSDRKLSKAPSTGTVSSSDDFEERDSLQASESENGASQQHLRNIVLSSAAQTHRLRKLRGPSKCRECDTFMVSGFECEECSLPCHKKCLENLLVTCGRKKLPNRVPLFGVDFTQVPRDFPEEVPFIVLRCTSEIEARALGVQGIYRISGSKARVEKLCQAFENGRSLVELSEHSPHDITGVLKHFLKELSGPLVPSHLYDDLIVLAKDLQRPGDEKPEGAGSPSDPTQSMKDLLSKLPASNYNTLRHLVAHLYR
;
A
#
# COMPACT_ATOMS: atom_id res chain seq x y z
N GLN A 1 22.82 18.53 -28.69
CA GLN A 1 23.47 17.89 -29.86
C GLN A 1 24.62 17.00 -29.40
N GLU A 2 25.55 17.49 -28.57
CA GLU A 2 26.64 16.70 -27.97
C GLU A 2 26.21 15.32 -27.42
N ALA A 3 25.11 15.25 -26.67
CA ALA A 3 24.55 13.98 -26.18
C ALA A 3 24.09 13.02 -27.28
N ASP A 4 23.56 13.54 -28.41
CA ASP A 4 23.25 12.72 -29.58
C ASP A 4 24.55 12.19 -30.20
N GLU A 5 25.57 13.04 -30.34
CA GLU A 5 26.87 12.68 -30.90
C GLU A 5 27.61 11.64 -30.06
N MET A 6 27.56 11.72 -28.73
CA MET A 6 28.13 10.70 -27.85
C MET A 6 27.47 9.34 -28.07
N LEU A 7 26.14 9.27 -28.18
CA LEU A 7 25.42 8.03 -28.48
C LEU A 7 25.64 7.53 -29.92
N ILE A 8 25.82 8.42 -30.89
CA ILE A 8 26.14 8.07 -32.28
C ILE A 8 27.58 7.55 -32.41
N LYS A 9 28.53 8.06 -31.61
CA LYS A 9 29.92 7.60 -31.59
C LYS A 9 30.10 6.30 -30.77
N CYS A 10 29.25 6.06 -29.77
CA CYS A 10 29.32 4.87 -28.90
C CYS A 10 28.72 3.60 -29.56
N GLU A 11 29.42 2.48 -29.48
CA GLU A 11 28.92 1.17 -29.92
C GLU A 11 27.72 0.72 -29.05
N GLY A 12 26.68 0.16 -29.68
CA GLY A 12 25.43 -0.16 -28.99
C GLY A 12 24.57 1.04 -28.55
N GLY A 13 24.95 2.29 -28.89
CA GLY A 13 24.28 3.50 -28.41
C GLY A 13 22.78 3.63 -28.74
N ILE A 14 22.29 3.01 -29.83
CA ILE A 14 20.84 2.94 -30.12
C ILE A 14 20.14 2.02 -29.12
N ASP A 15 20.68 0.84 -28.89
CA ASP A 15 20.09 -0.15 -27.98
C ASP A 15 20.11 0.36 -26.54
N ALA A 16 21.13 1.14 -26.14
CA ALA A 16 21.15 1.91 -24.90
C ALA A 16 20.03 2.97 -24.83
N ALA A 17 19.80 3.75 -25.91
CA ALA A 17 18.72 4.74 -25.96
C ALA A 17 17.32 4.08 -25.87
N LEU A 18 17.12 2.99 -26.59
CA LEU A 18 15.86 2.23 -26.58
C LEU A 18 15.64 1.54 -25.23
N GLU A 19 16.69 1.04 -24.57
CA GLU A 19 16.56 0.49 -23.22
C GLU A 19 16.28 1.58 -22.18
N TYR A 20 16.90 2.76 -22.28
CA TYR A 20 16.56 3.90 -21.41
C TYR A 20 15.07 4.28 -21.55
N ALA A 21 14.55 4.36 -22.77
CA ALA A 21 13.12 4.61 -23.00
C ALA A 21 12.21 3.49 -22.46
N LYS A 22 12.67 2.22 -22.47
CA LYS A 22 11.99 1.10 -21.81
C LYS A 22 12.02 1.23 -20.28
N MET A 23 13.12 1.68 -19.70
CA MET A 23 13.24 1.98 -18.26
C MET A 23 12.31 3.13 -17.87
N TRP A 24 12.26 4.22 -18.65
CA TRP A 24 11.37 5.36 -18.44
C TRP A 24 9.89 4.94 -18.48
N CYS A 25 9.48 4.20 -19.52
CA CYS A 25 8.11 3.67 -19.63
C CYS A 25 7.75 2.67 -18.51
N LYS A 26 8.73 1.97 -17.92
CA LYS A 26 8.53 1.13 -16.72
C LYS A 26 8.36 2.00 -15.47
N TYR A 27 9.26 2.94 -15.23
CA TYR A 27 9.21 3.85 -14.08
C TYR A 27 7.86 4.59 -14.00
N VAL A 28 7.43 5.19 -15.12
CA VAL A 28 6.14 5.90 -15.19
C VAL A 28 4.94 4.95 -15.05
N LYS A 29 5.04 3.68 -15.45
CA LYS A 29 4.00 2.68 -15.16
C LYS A 29 3.83 2.47 -13.65
N GLU A 30 4.92 2.34 -12.90
CA GLU A 30 4.82 2.15 -11.45
C GLU A 30 4.30 3.41 -10.74
N LEU A 31 4.65 4.62 -11.20
CA LEU A 31 4.03 5.88 -10.73
C LEU A 31 2.52 5.92 -11.00
N LEU A 32 2.07 5.47 -12.17
CA LEU A 32 0.65 5.41 -12.54
C LEU A 32 -0.12 4.39 -11.67
N VAL A 33 0.47 3.24 -11.35
CA VAL A 33 -0.13 2.25 -10.42
C VAL A 33 -0.20 2.80 -8.99
N TRP A 34 0.80 3.58 -8.55
CA TRP A 34 0.77 4.23 -7.23
C TRP A 34 -0.30 5.32 -7.14
N ILE A 35 -0.37 6.23 -8.11
CA ILE A 35 -1.34 7.34 -8.06
C ILE A 35 -2.78 6.83 -8.17
N GLU A 36 -3.04 5.82 -9.01
CA GLU A 36 -4.37 5.20 -9.17
C GLU A 36 -4.89 4.61 -7.84
N LYS A 37 -4.05 3.85 -7.13
CA LYS A 37 -4.37 3.33 -5.79
C LYS A 37 -4.57 4.46 -4.78
N ARG A 38 -3.72 5.48 -4.78
CA ARG A 38 -3.84 6.64 -3.89
C ARG A 38 -5.15 7.38 -4.09
N LEU A 39 -5.54 7.62 -5.35
CA LEU A 39 -6.80 8.27 -5.71
C LEU A 39 -8.02 7.41 -5.35
N SER A 40 -7.93 6.06 -5.44
CA SER A 40 -9.00 5.16 -4.95
C SER A 40 -9.22 5.30 -3.44
N TYR A 41 -8.16 5.14 -2.63
CA TYR A 41 -8.27 5.23 -1.17
C TYR A 41 -8.76 6.59 -0.69
N GLU A 42 -8.36 7.67 -1.37
CA GLU A 42 -8.87 9.01 -1.10
C GLU A 42 -10.35 9.16 -1.46
N THR A 43 -10.80 8.60 -2.58
CA THR A 43 -12.21 8.60 -2.97
C THR A 43 -13.05 7.81 -1.95
N GLU A 44 -12.53 6.68 -1.47
CA GLU A 44 -13.16 5.86 -0.43
C GLU A 44 -13.26 6.62 0.91
N PHE A 45 -12.16 7.22 1.36
CA PHE A 45 -12.12 8.04 2.57
C PHE A 45 -13.09 9.22 2.50
N ALA A 46 -13.01 10.03 1.43
CA ALA A 46 -13.85 11.22 1.27
C ALA A 46 -15.35 10.87 1.19
N LYS A 47 -15.73 9.81 0.46
CA LYS A 47 -17.12 9.32 0.44
C LYS A 47 -17.56 8.79 1.80
N GLY A 48 -16.67 8.15 2.57
CA GLY A 48 -16.92 7.74 3.94
C GLY A 48 -17.26 8.92 4.83
N THR A 49 -16.41 9.94 4.84
CA THR A 49 -16.57 11.18 5.63
C THR A 49 -17.85 11.94 5.26
N VAL A 50 -18.12 12.17 3.96
CA VAL A 50 -19.36 12.82 3.51
C VAL A 50 -20.58 12.04 4.00
N LYS A 51 -20.62 10.72 3.81
CA LYS A 51 -21.77 9.88 4.19
C LYS A 51 -22.07 9.92 5.69
N ILE A 52 -21.05 9.85 6.55
CA ILE A 52 -21.28 9.94 8.01
C ILE A 52 -21.67 11.36 8.42
N ALA A 53 -21.11 12.38 7.77
CA ALA A 53 -21.42 13.77 8.08
C ALA A 53 -22.85 14.17 7.65
N GLU A 54 -23.32 13.71 6.48
CA GLU A 54 -24.72 13.86 6.04
C GLU A 54 -25.69 13.17 6.99
N SER A 55 -25.40 11.93 7.39
CA SER A 55 -26.23 11.17 8.33
C SER A 55 -26.28 11.84 9.71
N GLY A 56 -25.13 12.30 10.21
CA GLY A 56 -25.03 13.02 11.48
C GLY A 56 -25.77 14.36 11.44
N ARG A 57 -25.63 15.12 10.35
CA ARG A 57 -26.30 16.42 10.17
C ARG A 57 -27.82 16.25 10.22
N ASN A 58 -28.34 15.26 9.50
CA ASN A 58 -29.77 14.98 9.47
C ASN A 58 -30.32 14.62 10.86
N ALA A 59 -29.58 13.82 11.64
CA ALA A 59 -29.96 13.45 13.01
C ALA A 59 -29.88 14.63 14.00
N ILE A 60 -28.83 15.46 13.93
CA ILE A 60 -28.65 16.63 14.80
C ILE A 60 -29.66 17.74 14.48
N CYS A 61 -29.98 17.97 13.21
CA CYS A 61 -30.97 18.97 12.81
C CYS A 61 -32.41 18.67 13.30
N GLN A 62 -32.73 17.41 13.61
CA GLN A 62 -34.00 16.99 14.23
C GLN A 62 -34.06 17.25 15.74
N GLN A 63 -32.94 17.52 16.41
CA GLN A 63 -32.91 17.79 17.84
C GLN A 63 -33.27 19.26 18.14
N HIS A 64 -33.99 19.49 19.23
CA HIS A 64 -34.37 20.83 19.70
C HIS A 64 -33.74 21.13 21.06
N ASN A 65 -33.44 22.40 21.33
CA ASN A 65 -32.87 22.92 22.59
C ASN A 65 -31.61 22.17 23.08
N MET A 66 -30.82 21.60 22.17
CA MET A 66 -29.57 20.90 22.49
C MET A 66 -28.36 21.84 22.51
N PRO A 67 -27.39 21.62 23.42
CA PRO A 67 -26.16 22.41 23.49
C PRO A 67 -25.33 22.30 22.20
N LEU A 68 -24.70 23.40 21.78
CA LEU A 68 -23.82 23.48 20.60
C LEU A 68 -24.41 22.95 19.27
N ARG A 69 -25.72 22.69 19.18
CA ARG A 69 -26.35 22.02 18.03
C ARG A 69 -25.98 22.64 16.68
N ALA A 70 -26.12 23.97 16.58
CA ALA A 70 -25.81 24.70 15.35
C ALA A 70 -24.32 24.67 14.99
N LEU A 71 -23.43 24.67 15.98
CA LEU A 71 -21.99 24.51 15.76
C LEU A 71 -21.68 23.14 15.17
N TYR A 72 -22.24 22.06 15.74
CA TYR A 72 -22.06 20.71 15.19
C TYR A 72 -22.70 20.55 13.80
N THR A 73 -23.83 21.20 13.51
CA THR A 73 -24.34 21.29 12.13
C THR A 73 -23.30 21.90 11.19
N MET A 74 -22.67 23.03 11.55
CA MET A 74 -21.64 23.68 10.73
C MET A 74 -20.34 22.85 10.60
N VAL A 75 -19.93 22.11 11.65
CA VAL A 75 -18.81 21.14 11.58
C VAL A 75 -19.10 20.06 10.53
N LEU A 76 -20.31 19.50 10.54
CA LEU A 76 -20.69 18.44 9.62
C LEU A 76 -20.84 18.96 8.18
N GLU A 77 -21.31 20.20 8.00
CA GLU A 77 -21.34 20.85 6.69
C GLU A 77 -19.95 21.21 6.15
N HIS A 78 -19.01 21.58 7.02
CA HIS A 78 -17.60 21.72 6.67
C HIS A 78 -17.02 20.38 6.18
N ASP A 79 -17.25 19.28 6.90
CA ASP A 79 -16.72 17.96 6.53
C ASP A 79 -17.34 17.43 5.22
N ILE A 80 -18.63 17.70 4.97
CA ILE A 80 -19.30 17.45 3.68
C ILE A 80 -18.62 18.23 2.56
N LYS A 81 -18.33 19.53 2.78
CA LYS A 81 -17.70 20.41 1.78
C LYS A 81 -16.27 19.97 1.44
N VAL A 82 -15.46 19.70 2.47
CA VAL A 82 -14.07 19.22 2.31
C VAL A 82 -14.05 17.87 1.59
N GLY A 83 -14.91 16.92 1.99
CA GLY A 83 -15.01 15.61 1.34
C GLY A 83 -15.49 15.70 -0.12
N SER A 84 -16.44 16.58 -0.42
CA SER A 84 -16.91 16.81 -1.80
C SER A 84 -15.80 17.39 -2.68
N SER A 85 -15.10 18.42 -2.20
CA SER A 85 -13.97 19.03 -2.92
C SER A 85 -12.79 18.06 -3.11
N ALA A 86 -12.57 17.13 -2.17
CA ALA A 86 -11.62 16.04 -2.34
C ALA A 86 -12.02 15.07 -3.47
N ILE A 87 -13.30 14.70 -3.58
CA ILE A 87 -13.80 13.83 -4.66
C ILE A 87 -13.66 14.51 -6.03
N GLU A 88 -13.99 15.80 -6.13
CA GLU A 88 -13.78 16.61 -7.35
C GLU A 88 -12.29 16.68 -7.73
N THR A 89 -11.43 16.93 -6.74
CA THR A 89 -9.96 16.99 -6.91
C THR A 89 -9.41 15.66 -7.42
N VAL A 90 -9.89 14.53 -6.88
CA VAL A 90 -9.52 13.20 -7.38
C VAL A 90 -9.96 13.00 -8.83
N GLY A 91 -11.21 13.34 -9.17
CA GLY A 91 -11.72 13.25 -10.54
C GLY A 91 -10.89 14.07 -11.53
N LEU A 92 -10.47 15.27 -11.12
CA LEU A 92 -9.64 16.18 -11.91
C LEU A 92 -8.21 15.63 -12.13
N LEU A 93 -7.57 15.12 -11.08
CA LEU A 93 -6.25 14.47 -11.16
C LEU A 93 -6.30 13.18 -12.01
N GLN A 94 -7.36 12.38 -11.89
CA GLN A 94 -7.51 11.17 -12.69
C GLN A 94 -7.73 11.48 -14.17
N GLN A 95 -8.64 12.41 -14.51
CA GLN A 95 -9.07 12.61 -15.89
C GLN A 95 -8.25 13.62 -16.70
N LYS A 96 -7.71 14.68 -16.07
CA LYS A 96 -7.19 15.85 -16.81
C LYS A 96 -5.79 16.31 -16.36
N GLU A 97 -5.43 16.10 -15.10
CA GLU A 97 -4.27 16.79 -14.50
C GLU A 97 -3.11 15.88 -14.06
N PHE A 98 -3.31 14.55 -14.00
CA PHE A 98 -2.21 13.62 -13.75
C PHE A 98 -2.28 12.33 -14.57
N TYR A 99 -3.25 11.45 -14.30
CA TYR A 99 -3.18 10.06 -14.76
C TYR A 99 -3.33 9.94 -16.28
N GLN A 100 -4.38 10.52 -16.88
CA GLN A 100 -4.58 10.42 -18.33
C GLN A 100 -3.46 11.07 -19.17
N PRO A 101 -3.00 12.31 -18.91
CA PRO A 101 -1.90 12.91 -19.67
C PRO A 101 -0.60 12.10 -19.62
N LEU A 102 -0.20 11.65 -18.42
CA LEU A 102 1.03 10.89 -18.22
C LEU A 102 0.93 9.48 -18.82
N SER A 103 -0.21 8.81 -18.68
CA SER A 103 -0.49 7.51 -19.30
C SER A 103 -0.46 7.59 -20.83
N ALA A 104 -1.09 8.62 -21.41
CA ALA A 104 -1.07 8.87 -22.85
C ALA A 104 0.37 9.06 -23.36
N LYS A 105 1.18 9.95 -22.73
CA LYS A 105 2.56 10.18 -23.16
C LYS A 105 3.45 8.95 -23.00
N LYS A 106 3.31 8.20 -21.91
CA LYS A 106 4.03 6.94 -21.70
C LYS A 106 3.64 5.84 -22.72
N ASN A 107 2.41 5.83 -23.21
CA ASN A 107 1.98 4.90 -24.26
C ASN A 107 2.45 5.36 -25.66
N GLU A 108 2.53 6.66 -25.91
CA GLU A 108 3.12 7.25 -27.12
C GLU A 108 4.61 6.89 -27.24
N ILE A 109 5.38 7.07 -26.15
CA ILE A 109 6.81 6.73 -26.10
C ILE A 109 7.02 5.21 -26.27
N GLU A 110 6.23 4.37 -25.61
CA GLU A 110 6.30 2.91 -25.76
C GLU A 110 5.99 2.44 -27.20
N LYS A 111 5.08 3.12 -27.91
CA LYS A 111 4.79 2.85 -29.33
C LYS A 111 6.00 3.17 -30.20
N TRP A 112 6.54 4.39 -30.11
CA TRP A 112 7.70 4.80 -30.91
C TRP A 112 8.96 3.99 -30.58
N ARG A 113 9.16 3.59 -29.33
CA ARG A 113 10.28 2.72 -28.92
C ARG A 113 10.26 1.35 -29.59
N LYS A 114 9.07 0.79 -29.87
CA LYS A 114 8.92 -0.46 -30.64
C LYS A 114 9.22 -0.23 -32.11
N GLU A 115 8.56 0.77 -32.71
CA GLU A 115 8.76 1.18 -34.10
C GLU A 115 10.26 1.40 -34.43
N PHE A 116 10.99 2.14 -33.58
CA PHE A 116 12.42 2.36 -33.78
C PHE A 116 13.28 1.09 -33.57
N LYS A 117 12.90 0.18 -32.66
CA LYS A 117 13.59 -1.11 -32.51
C LYS A 117 13.43 -1.98 -33.76
N ASP A 118 12.23 -2.02 -34.31
CA ASP A 118 11.91 -2.83 -35.49
C ASP A 118 12.57 -2.25 -36.75
N GLN A 119 12.58 -0.92 -36.89
CA GLN A 119 13.38 -0.21 -37.91
C GLN A 119 14.88 -0.51 -37.77
N TRP A 120 15.46 -0.43 -36.57
CA TRP A 120 16.88 -0.70 -36.33
C TRP A 120 17.25 -2.14 -36.70
N THR A 121 16.47 -3.10 -36.23
CA THR A 121 16.66 -4.54 -36.50
C THR A 121 16.58 -4.84 -38.00
N LYS A 122 15.68 -4.17 -38.73
CA LYS A 122 15.51 -4.30 -40.19
C LYS A 122 16.72 -3.78 -40.97
N GLU A 123 17.28 -2.63 -40.60
CA GLU A 123 18.46 -2.09 -41.28
C GLU A 123 19.76 -2.82 -40.88
N GLN A 124 19.89 -3.29 -39.63
CA GLN A 124 20.95 -4.23 -39.24
C GLN A 124 20.90 -5.51 -40.09
N LYS A 125 19.72 -6.08 -40.33
CA LYS A 125 19.57 -7.27 -41.20
C LYS A 125 20.03 -6.98 -42.62
N ARG A 126 19.62 -5.85 -43.21
CA ARG A 126 20.03 -5.40 -44.55
C ARG A 126 21.55 -5.22 -44.66
N MET A 127 22.17 -4.59 -43.65
CA MET A 127 23.63 -4.45 -43.59
C MET A 127 24.34 -5.83 -43.56
N ASN A 128 23.82 -6.78 -42.76
CA ASN A 128 24.37 -8.13 -42.68
C ASN A 128 24.18 -8.94 -43.97
N GLU A 129 23.08 -8.72 -44.71
CA GLU A 129 22.84 -9.31 -46.04
C GLU A 129 23.88 -8.81 -47.05
N SER A 130 24.13 -7.50 -47.13
CA SER A 130 25.18 -6.92 -47.99
C SER A 130 26.59 -7.37 -47.59
N LEU A 131 26.90 -7.46 -46.30
CA LEU A 131 28.19 -8.00 -45.82
C LEU A 131 28.36 -9.50 -46.16
N SER A 132 27.28 -10.27 -46.16
CA SER A 132 27.30 -11.68 -46.60
C SER A 132 27.61 -11.79 -48.08
N SER A 133 26.95 -10.98 -48.92
CA SER A 133 27.22 -10.89 -50.36
C SER A 133 28.65 -10.45 -50.67
N LEU A 134 29.17 -9.43 -49.95
CA LEU A 134 30.55 -8.97 -50.06
C LEU A 134 31.59 -10.05 -49.71
N ARG A 135 31.34 -10.85 -48.66
CA ARG A 135 32.21 -11.98 -48.30
C ARG A 135 32.21 -13.07 -49.37
N LYS A 136 31.05 -13.36 -49.98
CA LYS A 136 30.90 -14.33 -51.07
C LYS A 136 31.63 -13.89 -52.34
N SER A 137 31.41 -12.66 -52.80
CA SER A 137 32.08 -12.14 -54.01
C SER A 137 33.59 -11.98 -53.82
N ARG A 138 34.06 -11.61 -52.61
CA ARG A 138 35.50 -11.64 -52.27
C ARG A 138 36.09 -13.04 -52.42
N LEU A 139 35.42 -14.06 -51.88
CA LEU A 139 35.90 -15.45 -51.97
C LEU A 139 35.91 -15.95 -53.42
N GLN A 140 34.85 -15.66 -54.19
CA GLN A 140 34.78 -15.99 -55.61
C GLN A 140 35.87 -15.31 -56.43
N TYR A 141 36.15 -14.03 -56.18
CA TYR A 141 37.26 -13.31 -56.83
C TYR A 141 38.62 -13.97 -56.54
N VAL A 142 38.92 -14.30 -55.28
CA VAL A 142 40.16 -15.01 -54.91
C VAL A 142 40.25 -16.37 -55.61
N GLN A 143 39.18 -17.16 -55.58
CA GLN A 143 39.13 -18.46 -56.27
C GLN A 143 39.39 -18.33 -57.78
N ARG A 144 38.85 -17.30 -58.44
CA ARG A 144 39.10 -17.06 -59.87
C ARG A 144 40.52 -16.59 -60.15
N CYS A 145 41.14 -15.82 -59.26
CA CYS A 145 42.56 -15.49 -59.37
C CYS A 145 43.44 -16.74 -59.29
N GLU A 146 43.15 -17.66 -58.36
CA GLU A 146 43.86 -18.95 -58.29
C GLU A 146 43.61 -19.84 -59.52
N GLU A 147 42.39 -19.88 -60.06
CA GLU A 147 42.07 -20.60 -61.30
C GLU A 147 42.86 -20.03 -62.49
N LEU A 148 42.96 -18.70 -62.60
CA LEU A 148 43.76 -18.02 -63.62
C LEU A 148 45.26 -18.30 -63.46
N GLU A 149 45.78 -18.33 -62.24
CA GLU A 149 47.19 -18.65 -62.00
C GLU A 149 47.50 -20.10 -62.41
N LYS A 150 46.65 -21.06 -62.02
CA LYS A 150 46.74 -22.47 -62.43
C LYS A 150 46.63 -22.60 -63.97
N ALA A 151 45.76 -21.82 -64.63
CA ALA A 151 45.64 -21.80 -66.09
C ALA A 151 46.90 -21.23 -66.77
N LYS A 152 47.50 -20.17 -66.24
CA LYS A 152 48.77 -19.59 -66.73
C LYS A 152 49.92 -20.58 -66.62
N GLN A 153 50.07 -21.24 -65.48
CA GLN A 153 51.09 -22.27 -65.27
C GLN A 153 50.94 -23.44 -66.27
N LEU A 154 49.70 -23.82 -66.62
CA LEU A 154 49.41 -24.85 -67.63
C LEU A 154 49.57 -24.39 -69.08
N SER A 155 49.53 -23.08 -69.36
CA SER A 155 49.89 -22.53 -70.69
C SER A 155 51.41 -22.49 -70.85
N ALA A 156 52.14 -21.93 -69.87
CA ALA A 156 53.59 -21.82 -69.91
C ALA A 156 54.28 -23.19 -70.12
N ARG A 157 53.85 -24.23 -69.38
CA ARG A 157 54.36 -25.60 -69.60
C ARG A 157 54.05 -26.13 -71.00
N ALA A 158 52.88 -25.81 -71.57
CA ALA A 158 52.55 -26.20 -72.94
C ALA A 158 53.36 -25.42 -73.99
N GLU A 159 53.84 -24.22 -73.67
CA GLU A 159 54.74 -23.42 -74.51
C GLU A 159 56.17 -24.01 -74.48
N GLU A 160 56.67 -24.41 -73.31
CA GLU A 160 57.94 -25.14 -73.12
C GLU A 160 57.92 -26.53 -73.81
N GLU A 161 56.83 -27.29 -73.64
CA GLU A 161 56.59 -28.57 -74.32
C GLU A 161 56.50 -28.37 -75.84
N HIS A 162 55.85 -27.30 -76.33
CA HIS A 162 55.75 -27.03 -77.77
C HIS A 162 57.12 -26.70 -78.39
N GLN A 163 57.92 -25.86 -77.73
CA GLN A 163 59.29 -25.56 -78.16
C GLN A 163 60.16 -26.83 -78.22
N SER A 164 59.98 -27.74 -77.27
CA SER A 164 60.72 -29.01 -77.19
C SER A 164 60.26 -30.06 -78.22
N ALA A 165 58.95 -30.13 -78.50
CA ALA A 165 58.34 -31.18 -79.33
C ALA A 165 58.11 -30.78 -80.80
N ALA A 166 58.36 -29.52 -81.18
CA ALA A 166 58.12 -28.99 -82.52
C ALA A 166 58.81 -29.80 -83.64
N ALA A 167 59.95 -30.44 -83.35
CA ALA A 167 60.70 -31.24 -84.32
C ALA A 167 60.01 -32.54 -84.76
N ALA A 168 59.01 -33.05 -84.01
CA ALA A 168 58.44 -34.38 -84.24
C ALA A 168 57.02 -34.39 -84.80
N ASN A 169 56.14 -33.46 -84.42
CA ASN A 169 54.74 -33.45 -84.90
C ASN A 169 54.03 -32.08 -84.77
N PRO A 170 54.33 -31.10 -85.67
CA PRO A 170 53.98 -29.69 -85.44
C PRO A 170 52.49 -29.39 -85.23
N GLY A 171 51.62 -29.96 -86.08
CA GLY A 171 50.19 -29.61 -86.11
C GLY A 171 49.39 -30.04 -84.88
N SER A 172 49.82 -31.11 -84.19
CA SER A 172 49.19 -31.56 -82.95
C SER A 172 49.55 -30.64 -81.78
N ALA A 173 50.84 -30.36 -81.59
CA ALA A 173 51.35 -29.55 -80.49
C ALA A 173 50.79 -28.12 -80.53
N HIS A 174 50.78 -27.48 -81.71
CA HIS A 174 50.21 -26.14 -81.90
C HIS A 174 48.72 -26.09 -81.53
N LYS A 175 47.94 -27.12 -81.87
CA LYS A 175 46.50 -27.22 -81.54
C LYS A 175 46.27 -27.39 -80.03
N GLN A 176 47.19 -28.07 -79.33
CA GLN A 176 47.15 -28.21 -77.87
C GLN A 176 47.54 -26.91 -77.15
N LEU A 177 48.56 -26.20 -77.64
CA LEU A 177 48.95 -24.88 -77.14
C LEU A 177 47.82 -23.86 -77.28
N GLU A 178 47.24 -23.69 -78.48
CA GLU A 178 46.15 -22.73 -78.73
C GLU A 178 44.91 -23.03 -77.85
N LYS A 179 44.66 -24.30 -77.51
CA LYS A 179 43.62 -24.70 -76.54
C LYS A 179 43.95 -24.24 -75.11
N ARG A 180 45.21 -24.26 -74.67
CA ARG A 180 45.64 -23.74 -73.36
C ARG A 180 45.59 -22.22 -73.31
N ARG A 181 46.04 -21.54 -74.39
CA ARG A 181 45.96 -20.07 -74.53
C ARG A 181 44.52 -19.57 -74.34
N ARG A 182 43.55 -20.16 -75.06
CA ARG A 182 42.11 -19.85 -74.90
C ARG A 182 41.56 -20.15 -73.50
N SER A 183 42.00 -21.25 -72.88
CA SER A 183 41.62 -21.58 -71.50
C SER A 183 42.14 -20.56 -70.48
N CYS A 184 43.27 -19.90 -70.76
CA CYS A 184 43.78 -18.79 -69.94
C CYS A 184 43.00 -17.49 -70.20
N GLU A 185 42.65 -17.20 -71.46
CA GLU A 185 41.79 -16.05 -71.82
C GLU A 185 40.40 -16.16 -71.13
N GLU A 186 39.78 -17.33 -71.16
CA GLU A 186 38.49 -17.60 -70.51
C GLU A 186 38.58 -17.47 -68.98
N ALA A 187 39.68 -17.94 -68.36
CA ALA A 187 39.93 -17.75 -66.94
C ALA A 187 40.14 -16.26 -66.59
N GLN A 188 40.77 -15.48 -67.48
CA GLN A 188 41.01 -14.06 -67.27
C GLN A 188 39.73 -13.22 -67.37
N ALA A 189 38.83 -13.54 -68.31
CA ALA A 189 37.49 -12.97 -68.35
C ALA A 189 36.71 -13.27 -67.05
N LYS A 190 36.74 -14.52 -66.58
CA LYS A 190 36.11 -14.94 -65.31
C LYS A 190 36.67 -14.27 -64.06
N VAL A 191 37.91 -13.75 -64.10
CA VAL A 191 38.47 -12.88 -63.05
C VAL A 191 37.90 -11.47 -63.16
N GLN A 192 37.84 -10.89 -64.36
CA GLN A 192 37.28 -9.55 -64.58
C GLN A 192 35.80 -9.46 -64.16
N ASP A 193 34.99 -10.47 -64.49
CA ASP A 193 33.59 -10.58 -64.04
C ASP A 193 33.48 -10.62 -62.51
N ALA A 194 34.31 -11.44 -61.86
CA ALA A 194 34.32 -11.58 -60.41
C ALA A 194 34.84 -10.33 -59.70
N GLU A 195 35.79 -9.61 -60.31
CA GLU A 195 36.31 -8.33 -59.81
C GLU A 195 35.24 -7.23 -59.92
N ALA A 196 34.52 -7.16 -61.04
CA ALA A 196 33.41 -6.22 -61.23
C ALA A 196 32.26 -6.48 -60.24
N LEU A 197 31.91 -7.75 -60.00
CA LEU A 197 30.94 -8.14 -58.99
C LEU A 197 31.42 -7.77 -57.57
N TYR A 198 32.69 -8.05 -57.23
CA TYR A 198 33.26 -7.71 -55.93
C TYR A 198 33.28 -6.19 -55.68
N LYS A 199 33.71 -5.39 -56.66
CA LYS A 199 33.63 -3.92 -56.64
C LYS A 199 32.19 -3.42 -56.44
N THR A 200 31.21 -4.06 -57.10
CA THR A 200 29.78 -3.74 -56.93
C THR A 200 29.30 -4.04 -55.51
N CYS A 201 29.70 -5.18 -54.93
CA CYS A 201 29.38 -5.51 -53.53
C CYS A 201 30.06 -4.56 -52.51
N ILE A 202 31.27 -4.08 -52.79
CA ILE A 202 31.93 -3.05 -51.95
C ILE A 202 31.08 -1.77 -51.95
N ASN A 203 30.60 -1.35 -53.13
CA ASN A 203 29.80 -0.13 -53.26
C ASN A 203 28.43 -0.24 -52.55
N ASP A 204 27.69 -1.35 -52.68
CA ASP A 204 26.45 -1.56 -51.91
C ASP A 204 26.72 -1.64 -50.40
N ALA A 205 27.75 -2.37 -49.95
CA ALA A 205 28.07 -2.46 -48.52
C ALA A 205 28.47 -1.09 -47.90
N ASN A 206 29.19 -0.25 -48.65
CA ASN A 206 29.51 1.12 -48.26
C ASN A 206 28.26 2.02 -48.24
N PHE A 207 27.38 1.89 -49.23
CA PHE A 207 26.09 2.59 -49.26
C PHE A 207 25.20 2.19 -48.07
N ARG A 208 25.06 0.89 -47.77
CA ARG A 208 24.33 0.42 -46.58
C ARG A 208 24.93 0.94 -45.28
N ARG A 209 26.26 1.04 -45.17
CA ARG A 209 26.90 1.66 -44.00
C ARG A 209 26.45 3.11 -43.83
N GLN A 210 26.43 3.90 -44.90
CA GLN A 210 26.00 5.31 -44.83
C GLN A 210 24.52 5.45 -44.47
N GLU A 211 23.64 4.62 -45.03
CA GLU A 211 22.21 4.60 -44.67
C GLU A 211 21.99 4.18 -43.20
N LEU A 212 22.76 3.21 -42.71
CA LEU A 212 22.69 2.75 -41.32
C LEU A 212 23.05 3.87 -40.32
N GLU A 213 24.08 4.67 -40.61
CA GLU A 213 24.44 5.82 -39.77
C GLU A 213 23.41 6.97 -39.85
N LYS A 214 22.78 7.20 -41.02
CA LYS A 214 21.65 8.16 -41.15
C LYS A 214 20.46 7.71 -40.28
N VAL A 215 20.11 6.43 -40.32
CA VAL A 215 19.04 5.83 -39.50
C VAL A 215 19.38 5.88 -38.02
N ARG A 216 20.64 5.61 -37.63
CA ARG A 216 21.15 5.76 -36.26
C ARG A 216 20.95 7.17 -35.71
N ALA A 217 21.44 8.18 -36.44
CA ALA A 217 21.30 9.58 -36.03
C ALA A 217 19.83 10.00 -35.92
N ARG A 218 18.97 9.53 -36.85
CA ARG A 218 17.52 9.76 -36.79
C ARG A 218 16.91 9.16 -35.53
N ILE A 219 17.18 7.89 -35.22
CA ILE A 219 16.58 7.18 -34.07
C ILE A 219 17.03 7.82 -32.76
N VAL A 220 18.33 8.04 -32.54
CA VAL A 220 18.86 8.65 -31.31
C VAL A 220 18.21 10.02 -31.06
N SER A 221 18.15 10.88 -32.09
CA SER A 221 17.55 12.21 -31.97
C SER A 221 16.04 12.18 -31.66
N HIS A 222 15.28 11.22 -32.22
CA HIS A 222 13.85 11.08 -31.93
C HIS A 222 13.58 10.48 -30.55
N VAL A 223 14.35 9.47 -30.14
CA VAL A 223 14.26 8.90 -28.78
C VAL A 223 14.56 9.98 -27.74
N ARG A 224 15.60 10.80 -27.92
CA ARG A 224 15.87 11.92 -27.02
C ARG A 224 14.71 12.93 -26.98
N LYS A 225 14.16 13.35 -28.12
CA LYS A 225 13.01 14.27 -28.15
C LYS A 225 11.79 13.70 -27.40
N LEU A 226 11.53 12.41 -27.56
CA LEU A 226 10.44 11.71 -26.86
C LEU A 226 10.64 11.66 -25.34
N ILE A 227 11.87 11.43 -24.87
CA ILE A 227 12.22 11.49 -23.44
C ILE A 227 12.01 12.89 -22.88
N TYR A 228 12.55 13.93 -23.53
CA TYR A 228 12.39 15.32 -23.07
C TYR A 228 10.91 15.70 -22.95
N GLN A 229 10.08 15.37 -23.95
CA GLN A 229 8.63 15.60 -23.88
C GLN A 229 7.93 14.73 -22.82
N GLY A 230 8.48 13.56 -22.49
CA GLY A 230 8.03 12.74 -21.37
C GLY A 230 8.30 13.43 -20.04
N ASP A 231 9.51 13.94 -19.85
CA ASP A 231 9.94 14.63 -18.63
C ASP A 231 9.24 15.98 -18.44
N GLU A 232 8.95 16.71 -19.53
CA GLU A 232 8.09 17.91 -19.52
C GLU A 232 6.68 17.57 -18.99
N VAL A 233 6.03 16.54 -19.55
CA VAL A 233 4.70 16.09 -19.10
C VAL A 233 4.74 15.59 -17.65
N LEU A 234 5.74 14.79 -17.28
CA LEU A 234 5.92 14.27 -15.92
C LEU A 234 6.12 15.39 -14.89
N THR A 235 6.91 16.41 -15.23
CA THR A 235 7.12 17.60 -14.39
C THR A 235 5.82 18.39 -14.25
N TRP A 236 5.13 18.64 -15.36
CA TRP A 236 3.86 19.39 -15.37
C TRP A 236 2.77 18.72 -14.53
N VAL A 237 2.53 17.41 -14.70
CA VAL A 237 1.53 16.70 -13.87
C VAL A 237 1.91 16.69 -12.40
N THR A 238 3.19 16.53 -12.08
CA THR A 238 3.67 16.47 -10.69
C THR A 238 3.50 17.80 -9.97
N LEU A 239 3.86 18.91 -10.62
CA LEU A 239 3.60 20.26 -10.12
C LEU A 239 2.10 20.52 -9.96
N ARG A 240 1.27 20.06 -10.91
CA ARG A 240 -0.18 20.23 -10.83
C ARG A 240 -0.79 19.44 -9.67
N MET A 241 -0.36 18.20 -9.46
CA MET A 241 -0.74 17.40 -8.29
C MET A 241 -0.38 18.13 -7.00
N PHE A 242 0.87 18.60 -6.84
CA PHE A 242 1.28 19.32 -5.63
C PHE A 242 0.45 20.59 -5.39
N LYS A 243 0.10 21.34 -6.45
CA LYS A 243 -0.80 22.50 -6.34
C LYS A 243 -2.18 22.12 -5.80
N GLN A 244 -2.80 21.07 -6.33
CA GLN A 244 -4.13 20.64 -5.87
C GLN A 244 -4.07 20.08 -4.43
N ARG A 245 -3.01 19.33 -4.08
CA ARG A 245 -2.80 18.83 -2.71
C ARG A 245 -2.66 19.96 -1.69
N ARG A 246 -1.94 21.02 -2.06
CA ARG A 246 -1.80 22.21 -1.22
C ARG A 246 -3.16 22.91 -1.02
N ALA A 247 -3.88 23.21 -2.11
CA ALA A 247 -5.19 23.87 -2.06
C ALA A 247 -6.26 23.06 -1.30
N GLN A 248 -6.17 21.73 -1.33
CA GLN A 248 -6.98 20.82 -0.52
C GLN A 248 -6.62 20.92 0.97
N SER A 249 -5.32 20.90 1.31
CA SER A 249 -4.83 20.91 2.70
C SER A 249 -4.97 22.26 3.40
N GLU A 250 -4.95 23.38 2.67
CA GLU A 250 -5.06 24.73 3.24
C GLU A 250 -6.48 25.06 3.75
N GLN A 251 -7.52 24.41 3.22
CA GLN A 251 -8.92 24.68 3.61
C GLN A 251 -9.29 24.15 5.01
N VAL A 252 -8.72 22.99 5.38
CA VAL A 252 -9.08 22.26 6.61
C VAL A 252 -8.76 23.03 7.91
N PRO A 253 -7.53 23.56 8.13
CA PRO A 253 -7.22 24.28 9.36
C PRO A 253 -8.04 25.59 9.48
N VAL A 254 -8.21 26.34 8.39
CA VAL A 254 -8.98 27.60 8.36
C VAL A 254 -10.46 27.36 8.71
N GLY A 255 -11.02 26.23 8.28
CA GLY A 255 -12.38 25.82 8.64
C GLY A 255 -12.53 25.57 10.15
N TYR A 256 -11.65 24.78 10.75
CA TYR A 256 -11.71 24.50 12.19
C TYR A 256 -11.31 25.70 13.07
N GLU A 257 -10.44 26.59 12.60
CA GLU A 257 -10.14 27.86 13.27
C GLU A 257 -11.40 28.74 13.36
N HIS A 258 -12.12 28.92 12.25
CA HIS A 258 -13.40 29.64 12.25
C HIS A 258 -14.45 29.00 13.16
N LEU A 259 -14.58 27.67 13.13
CA LEU A 259 -15.50 26.92 14.02
C LEU A 259 -15.09 27.04 15.51
N SER A 260 -13.80 27.17 15.81
CA SER A 260 -13.29 27.41 17.16
C SER A 260 -13.74 28.77 17.69
N GLU A 261 -13.60 29.84 16.90
CA GLU A 261 -14.08 31.19 17.25
C GLU A 261 -15.60 31.21 17.51
N LEU A 262 -16.38 30.50 16.70
CA LEU A 262 -17.83 30.36 16.88
C LEU A 262 -18.23 29.57 18.14
N CYS A 263 -17.32 28.78 18.72
CA CYS A 263 -17.56 28.04 19.97
C CYS A 263 -17.38 28.93 21.22
N LYS A 264 -16.42 29.87 21.19
CA LYS A 264 -16.04 30.71 22.35
C LYS A 264 -17.18 31.46 23.06
N PRO A 265 -18.20 32.04 22.38
CA PRO A 265 -19.26 32.78 23.08
C PRO A 265 -20.32 31.88 23.75
N TYR A 266 -20.29 30.56 23.54
CA TYR A 266 -21.34 29.65 24.04
C TYR A 266 -21.35 29.53 25.57
N ARG A 267 -22.54 29.57 26.17
CA ARG A 267 -22.74 29.49 27.62
C ARG A 267 -23.29 28.13 28.04
N ALA A 268 -22.58 27.46 28.96
CA ALA A 268 -23.05 26.21 29.56
C ALA A 268 -24.40 26.42 30.26
N GLY A 269 -25.33 25.47 30.09
CA GLY A 269 -26.68 25.54 30.66
C GLY A 269 -27.69 26.41 29.91
N GLU A 270 -27.27 27.29 28.99
CA GLU A 270 -28.16 28.23 28.27
C GLU A 270 -29.33 27.52 27.58
N LYS A 271 -29.06 26.45 26.83
CA LYS A 271 -30.09 25.69 26.12
C LYS A 271 -31.01 24.86 27.02
N TYR A 272 -30.56 24.53 28.24
CA TYR A 272 -31.41 23.92 29.26
C TYR A 272 -32.33 24.96 29.93
N LEU A 273 -31.83 26.19 30.13
CA LEU A 273 -32.65 27.31 30.59
C LEU A 273 -33.72 27.69 29.55
N GLU A 274 -33.38 27.76 28.27
CA GLU A 274 -34.36 27.94 27.17
C GLU A 274 -35.42 26.84 27.17
N PHE A 275 -35.02 25.57 27.38
CA PHE A 275 -35.96 24.46 27.52
C PHE A 275 -36.92 24.64 28.72
N ILE A 276 -36.41 24.96 29.91
CA ILE A 276 -37.25 25.21 31.10
C ILE A 276 -38.20 26.39 30.87
N GLN A 277 -37.74 27.46 30.22
CA GLN A 277 -38.55 28.64 29.90
C GLN A 277 -39.66 28.33 28.88
N ALA A 278 -39.47 27.35 28.01
CA ALA A 278 -40.46 26.89 27.03
C ALA A 278 -41.50 25.90 27.61
N LEU A 279 -41.29 25.36 28.81
CA LEU A 279 -42.29 24.51 29.48
C LEU A 279 -43.50 25.34 29.93
N GLN A 280 -44.71 24.78 29.78
CA GLN A 280 -45.91 25.37 30.37
C GLN A 280 -45.83 25.28 31.89
N LYS A 281 -45.49 26.40 32.52
CA LYS A 281 -45.51 26.55 33.98
C LYS A 281 -46.93 26.36 34.49
N ARG A 282 -47.20 25.20 35.09
CA ARG A 282 -48.31 25.01 36.02
C ARG A 282 -47.70 25.10 37.41
N ASP A 283 -48.10 26.10 38.18
CA ASP A 283 -47.71 26.16 39.59
C ASP A 283 -48.36 24.97 40.30
N VAL A 284 -47.54 24.07 40.84
CA VAL A 284 -48.01 22.99 41.71
C VAL A 284 -48.33 23.64 43.05
N PRO A 285 -49.62 23.70 43.48
CA PRO A 285 -49.94 24.26 44.78
C PRO A 285 -49.30 23.42 45.87
N VAL A 286 -48.71 24.06 46.88
CA VAL A 286 -48.17 23.36 48.04
C VAL A 286 -49.34 22.73 48.80
N GLU A 287 -49.37 21.40 48.85
CA GLU A 287 -50.40 20.64 49.55
C GLU A 287 -50.16 20.76 51.06
N VAL A 288 -50.95 21.61 51.72
CA VAL A 288 -50.87 21.85 53.16
C VAL A 288 -51.70 20.80 53.88
N PHE A 289 -51.02 19.78 54.41
CA PHE A 289 -51.64 18.73 55.22
C PHE A 289 -51.97 19.25 56.63
N GLU A 290 -53.20 19.74 56.81
CA GLU A 290 -53.73 20.04 58.14
C GLU A 290 -54.27 18.78 58.84
N PHE A 291 -54.33 18.80 60.17
CA PHE A 291 -54.84 17.68 60.97
C PHE A 291 -56.37 17.64 60.90
N GLU A 292 -56.94 16.67 60.19
CA GLU A 292 -58.38 16.35 60.26
C GLU A 292 -58.72 15.71 61.63
N PRO A 293 -59.53 16.35 62.49
CA PRO A 293 -59.95 15.76 63.74
C PRO A 293 -61.00 14.65 63.50
N PHE A 294 -60.88 13.52 64.19
CA PHE A 294 -61.79 12.40 64.05
C PHE A 294 -63.25 12.78 64.40
N ALA A 295 -64.10 12.91 63.37
CA ALA A 295 -65.51 13.21 63.51
C ALA A 295 -66.38 11.94 63.40
N ALA A 296 -66.98 11.53 64.52
CA ALA A 296 -67.82 10.33 64.56
C ALA A 296 -69.21 10.56 63.93
N GLY A 297 -69.40 10.08 62.68
CA GLY A 297 -70.71 9.55 62.28
C GLY A 297 -71.73 10.45 61.59
N GLY A 298 -71.30 11.44 60.79
CA GLY A 298 -71.97 11.86 59.54
C GLY A 298 -73.35 12.57 59.55
N GLN A 299 -73.50 13.57 58.68
CA GLN A 299 -74.72 13.88 57.90
C GLN A 299 -74.32 14.76 56.69
N ARG A 300 -74.89 14.44 55.53
CA ARG A 300 -74.97 15.16 54.23
C ARG A 300 -74.35 16.57 54.10
N SER A 301 -73.50 16.74 53.09
CA SER A 301 -73.23 18.02 52.41
C SER A 301 -74.33 18.37 51.38
N PRO A 302 -74.38 19.60 50.82
CA PRO A 302 -73.86 20.90 51.27
C PRO A 302 -75.01 21.95 51.41
N PRO A 303 -74.70 23.25 51.49
CA PRO A 303 -75.14 24.09 50.37
C PRO A 303 -74.11 25.13 49.88
N SER A 304 -74.15 25.41 48.57
CA SER A 304 -73.37 26.49 47.95
C SER A 304 -73.96 27.87 48.25
N SER A 305 -73.15 28.83 48.68
CA SER A 305 -73.55 30.24 48.81
C SER A 305 -72.60 31.19 48.07
N LYS A 306 -72.92 31.48 46.80
CA LYS A 306 -72.29 32.59 46.07
C LYS A 306 -72.61 33.90 46.79
N LYS A 307 -71.59 34.67 47.20
CA LYS A 307 -71.75 36.10 47.50
C LYS A 307 -70.80 36.94 46.65
N LYS A 308 -71.35 37.59 45.63
CA LYS A 308 -70.79 38.86 45.14
C LYS A 308 -71.04 39.92 46.22
N THR A 309 -70.01 40.67 46.57
CA THR A 309 -70.15 42.00 47.19
C THR A 309 -69.17 42.94 46.50
N SER A 310 -69.70 43.74 45.59
CA SER A 310 -69.01 44.90 45.03
C SER A 310 -69.02 46.06 46.02
N SER A 311 -67.96 46.86 46.04
CA SER A 311 -68.06 48.29 46.35
C SER A 311 -67.06 49.07 45.50
N HIS A 312 -67.26 50.38 45.36
CA HIS A 312 -66.64 51.24 44.35
C HIS A 312 -65.90 52.45 44.95
N HIS A 313 -65.26 53.22 44.06
CA HIS A 313 -64.75 54.60 44.21
C HIS A 313 -63.36 54.76 44.88
N GLY A 314 -62.48 55.69 44.46
CA GLY A 314 -62.44 56.57 43.27
C GLY A 314 -61.33 56.13 42.27
N ALA A 315 -61.26 56.56 41.00
CA ALA A 315 -61.31 57.93 40.45
C ALA A 315 -60.17 58.81 41.00
N THR A 316 -59.31 59.44 40.19
CA THR A 316 -59.56 60.11 38.89
C THR A 316 -58.45 59.96 37.82
N ALA A 317 -58.84 59.98 36.53
CA ALA A 317 -58.36 60.81 35.38
C ALA A 317 -56.85 61.00 35.10
N LYS A 318 -56.33 61.27 33.88
CA LYS A 318 -56.81 61.41 32.46
C LYS A 318 -55.52 61.34 31.58
N ASP A 319 -55.48 61.18 30.26
CA ASP A 319 -56.46 60.98 29.16
C ASP A 319 -56.06 59.71 28.36
N GLY A 320 -56.47 59.35 27.13
CA GLY A 320 -57.25 59.99 26.05
C GLY A 320 -57.76 58.90 25.07
N ASN A 321 -57.89 59.14 23.74
CA ASN A 321 -58.44 58.09 22.84
C ASN A 321 -57.97 58.09 21.35
N CYS A 322 -58.28 56.98 20.66
CA CYS A 322 -58.11 56.62 19.24
C CYS A 322 -59.09 57.36 18.27
N PRO A 323 -58.90 57.28 16.93
CA PRO A 323 -59.68 56.37 16.03
C PRO A 323 -58.77 55.53 15.07
N GLU A 324 -59.16 54.39 14.48
CA GLU A 324 -60.19 54.11 13.42
C GLU A 324 -59.89 54.78 12.05
N GLU A 325 -60.24 54.21 10.86
CA GLU A 325 -61.28 53.22 10.54
C GLU A 325 -61.01 52.30 9.29
N ALA A 326 -61.79 51.21 9.21
CA ALA A 326 -62.23 50.31 8.12
C ALA A 326 -61.70 50.33 6.65
N SER A 327 -61.47 49.13 6.09
CA SER A 327 -62.17 48.57 4.88
C SER A 327 -61.58 47.24 4.35
N ARG A 328 -62.28 46.29 3.68
CA ARG A 328 -63.73 45.97 3.50
C ARG A 328 -63.94 44.67 2.67
N LYS A 329 -64.97 43.85 2.98
CA LYS A 329 -65.61 42.76 2.14
C LYS A 329 -64.82 41.45 1.88
N GLN A 330 -65.42 40.25 1.65
CA GLN A 330 -66.82 39.76 1.81
C GLN A 330 -66.89 38.20 2.04
N LEU A 331 -68.09 37.67 2.33
CA LEU A 331 -68.49 36.28 2.70
C LEU A 331 -69.04 35.46 1.49
N PRO A 332 -69.58 34.22 1.58
CA PRO A 332 -69.77 33.28 2.72
C PRO A 332 -69.36 31.78 2.49
N ALA A 333 -69.63 30.99 3.53
CA ALA A 333 -69.45 29.55 3.79
C ALA A 333 -70.03 28.51 2.80
N ASN A 334 -69.67 27.24 3.05
CA ASN A 334 -70.64 26.14 3.17
C ASN A 334 -70.23 25.15 4.28
N GLU A 335 -71.19 24.37 4.78
CA GLU A 335 -71.05 23.39 5.87
C GLU A 335 -70.53 22.01 5.32
N GLU A 336 -70.18 20.95 6.06
CA GLU A 336 -70.71 20.42 7.33
C GLU A 336 -69.67 19.71 8.24
N GLN A 337 -70.01 19.65 9.54
CA GLN A 337 -69.99 18.52 10.50
C GLN A 337 -69.05 17.32 10.21
N SER A 338 -68.32 16.77 11.19
CA SER A 338 -68.79 16.43 12.55
C SER A 338 -67.64 16.34 13.58
N ALA A 339 -67.98 16.07 14.85
CA ALA A 339 -67.06 16.23 15.99
C ALA A 339 -66.70 14.94 16.72
N THR A 340 -65.55 14.95 17.42
CA THR A 340 -65.46 14.44 18.81
C THR A 340 -64.24 15.02 19.55
N LYS A 341 -64.25 14.95 20.89
CA LYS A 341 -63.28 15.62 21.79
C LYS A 341 -62.36 14.62 22.50
N SER A 342 -61.12 15.03 22.79
CA SER A 342 -60.37 14.89 24.08
C SER A 342 -58.85 14.98 23.81
N SER A 343 -57.95 15.65 24.54
CA SER A 343 -57.73 15.97 25.98
C SER A 343 -57.43 14.74 26.85
N SER A 344 -56.35 14.64 27.64
CA SER A 344 -55.29 15.60 28.01
C SER A 344 -54.17 14.88 28.82
N SER A 345 -53.03 15.56 29.05
CA SER A 345 -51.98 15.38 30.10
C SER A 345 -51.97 14.09 30.96
N ILE A 346 -50.87 13.32 31.04
CA ILE A 346 -49.58 13.61 31.73
C ILE A 346 -49.71 13.82 33.25
N THR A 347 -49.13 12.88 34.03
CA THR A 347 -48.29 13.04 35.25
C THR A 347 -47.64 11.65 35.53
N GLU A 348 -46.32 11.50 35.76
CA GLU A 348 -45.54 11.61 37.03
C GLU A 348 -45.82 10.47 38.04
N ASN A 349 -44.88 9.98 38.89
CA ASN A 349 -43.73 10.67 39.50
C ASN A 349 -42.52 9.73 39.86
N LEU A 350 -41.53 10.27 40.61
CA LEU A 350 -40.18 9.72 40.93
C LEU A 350 -40.09 8.47 41.86
N GLY A 351 -39.02 7.68 41.67
CA GLY A 351 -37.96 7.49 42.69
C GLY A 351 -37.77 6.11 43.37
N GLY A 352 -36.51 5.64 43.46
CA GLY A 352 -36.11 4.51 44.33
C GLY A 352 -34.87 3.74 43.86
N SER A 353 -33.82 3.66 44.69
CA SER A 353 -32.52 3.03 44.36
C SER A 353 -32.50 1.49 44.56
N GLY A 354 -31.69 0.77 43.78
CA GLY A 354 -31.40 -0.66 44.04
C GLY A 354 -30.63 -1.40 42.92
N ASP A 355 -29.32 -1.62 43.11
CA ASP A 355 -28.55 -2.66 42.41
C ASP A 355 -29.02 -4.07 42.86
N PRO A 356 -29.10 -5.09 41.99
CA PRO A 356 -27.86 -5.71 41.51
C PRO A 356 -27.87 -6.46 40.13
N LYS A 357 -26.66 -6.67 39.59
CA LYS A 357 -26.18 -7.89 38.87
C LYS A 357 -27.04 -8.54 37.76
N SER A 358 -26.50 -8.41 36.53
CA SER A 358 -26.10 -9.53 35.64
C SER A 358 -27.12 -10.22 34.70
N LEU A 359 -26.56 -10.79 33.63
CA LEU A 359 -27.06 -11.80 32.67
C LEU A 359 -28.12 -11.42 31.60
N ASP A 360 -27.63 -11.49 30.35
CA ASP A 360 -28.19 -12.19 29.17
C ASP A 360 -29.52 -11.79 28.49
N SER A 361 -29.55 -12.13 27.20
CA SER A 361 -30.69 -12.01 26.28
C SER A 361 -31.63 -13.22 26.39
N PRO A 362 -32.88 -13.07 25.92
CA PRO A 362 -33.34 -13.90 24.79
C PRO A 362 -33.57 -13.04 23.54
N ALA A 363 -33.17 -13.40 22.32
CA ALA A 363 -33.42 -14.65 21.60
C ALA A 363 -34.92 -14.86 21.25
N SER A 364 -35.31 -14.42 20.05
CA SER A 364 -36.61 -14.73 19.43
C SER A 364 -36.45 -14.93 17.92
N SER A 365 -36.75 -16.14 17.45
CA SER A 365 -36.85 -16.61 16.06
C SER A 365 -37.44 -18.03 16.10
N PRO A 366 -38.01 -18.58 15.00
CA PRO A 366 -38.07 -18.06 13.63
C PRO A 366 -39.51 -17.80 13.14
N GLY A 367 -39.65 -17.45 11.86
CA GLY A 367 -40.91 -17.51 11.11
C GLY A 367 -40.64 -17.97 9.67
N ASP A 368 -41.28 -19.05 9.25
CA ASP A 368 -41.05 -19.68 7.94
C ASP A 368 -41.57 -18.87 6.75
N SER A 369 -40.95 -19.04 5.58
CA SER A 369 -41.64 -18.94 4.29
C SER A 369 -40.88 -19.64 3.17
N ASP A 370 -41.34 -20.85 2.84
CA ASP A 370 -40.90 -21.64 1.69
C ASP A 370 -41.10 -20.89 0.36
N ARG A 371 -40.05 -20.69 -0.43
CA ARG A 371 -40.15 -20.55 -1.91
C ARG A 371 -39.03 -21.27 -2.65
N LYS A 372 -39.25 -22.58 -2.77
CA LYS A 372 -38.56 -23.57 -3.59
C LYS A 372 -38.63 -23.26 -5.10
N LEU A 373 -37.49 -23.09 -5.76
CA LEU A 373 -37.30 -23.21 -7.22
C LEU A 373 -35.96 -23.92 -7.52
N SER A 374 -35.87 -24.69 -8.61
CA SER A 374 -34.79 -25.67 -8.81
C SER A 374 -34.51 -26.07 -10.25
N LYS A 375 -33.23 -26.31 -10.59
CA LYS A 375 -32.68 -26.85 -11.87
C LYS A 375 -32.86 -25.91 -13.10
N ALA A 376 -32.06 -25.99 -14.18
CA ALA A 376 -31.07 -26.99 -14.63
C ALA A 376 -29.80 -26.31 -15.27
N PRO A 377 -28.83 -27.02 -15.92
CA PRO A 377 -27.41 -26.60 -15.96
C PRO A 377 -26.77 -26.33 -17.36
N SER A 378 -25.42 -26.30 -17.40
CA SER A 378 -24.49 -26.23 -18.56
C SER A 378 -24.26 -24.83 -19.14
N THR A 379 -23.09 -24.47 -19.72
CA THR A 379 -21.95 -25.26 -20.27
C THR A 379 -20.59 -24.87 -19.68
N GLY A 380 -19.48 -25.50 -20.12
CA GLY A 380 -18.10 -25.18 -19.71
C GLY A 380 -17.03 -25.64 -20.71
N THR A 381 -15.75 -25.31 -20.47
CA THR A 381 -14.62 -25.59 -21.41
C THR A 381 -13.30 -26.02 -20.74
N VAL A 382 -12.99 -27.31 -20.88
CA VAL A 382 -11.69 -28.02 -21.04
C VAL A 382 -10.34 -27.46 -20.51
N SER A 383 -9.68 -28.27 -19.66
CA SER A 383 -8.25 -28.71 -19.70
C SER A 383 -8.10 -29.80 -18.61
N SER A 384 -7.70 -31.05 -18.90
CA SER A 384 -6.35 -31.54 -19.29
C SER A 384 -5.31 -31.26 -18.19
N SER A 385 -4.60 -32.24 -17.62
CA SER A 385 -4.51 -33.70 -17.89
C SER A 385 -3.84 -34.45 -16.71
N ASP A 386 -4.11 -35.76 -16.60
CA ASP A 386 -3.26 -36.92 -16.26
C ASP A 386 -2.09 -36.78 -15.25
N ASP A 387 -1.75 -37.75 -14.39
CA ASP A 387 -2.47 -38.91 -13.77
C ASP A 387 -1.56 -39.44 -12.62
N PHE A 388 -2.05 -40.38 -11.79
CA PHE A 388 -1.36 -41.41 -10.97
C PHE A 388 -2.12 -41.67 -9.65
N GLU A 389 -2.76 -42.84 -9.52
CA GLU A 389 -3.18 -43.40 -8.23
C GLU A 389 -2.01 -44.10 -7.52
N GLU A 390 -1.94 -43.98 -6.20
CA GLU A 390 -1.47 -45.08 -5.34
C GLU A 390 -2.44 -45.22 -4.16
N ARG A 391 -2.69 -46.47 -3.74
CA ARG A 391 -3.77 -46.85 -2.83
C ARG A 391 -3.26 -47.94 -1.89
N ASP A 392 -3.21 -47.67 -0.58
CA ASP A 392 -3.87 -48.59 0.35
C ASP A 392 -4.31 -47.99 1.69
N SER A 393 -5.08 -48.81 2.37
CA SER A 393 -5.98 -48.60 3.50
C SER A 393 -5.26 -48.66 4.85
N LEU A 394 -5.81 -48.01 5.87
CA LEU A 394 -6.53 -48.71 6.96
C LEU A 394 -7.20 -47.74 7.95
N GLN A 395 -7.98 -48.30 8.88
CA GLN A 395 -8.94 -47.59 9.74
C GLN A 395 -8.34 -47.21 11.11
N ALA A 396 -8.85 -46.12 11.70
CA ALA A 396 -8.80 -45.90 13.15
C ALA A 396 -10.01 -45.07 13.63
N SER A 397 -10.74 -45.63 14.60
CA SER A 397 -11.70 -45.05 15.56
C SER A 397 -12.37 -43.68 15.28
N GLU A 398 -13.69 -43.67 15.37
CA GLU A 398 -14.50 -42.45 15.44
C GLU A 398 -14.36 -41.70 16.79
N SER A 399 -14.67 -40.41 16.79
CA SER A 399 -14.95 -39.61 18.00
C SER A 399 -15.83 -38.42 17.60
N GLU A 400 -16.90 -38.17 18.35
CA GLU A 400 -17.97 -37.26 17.93
C GLU A 400 -17.58 -35.78 18.09
N ASN A 401 -17.42 -35.09 16.95
CA ASN A 401 -17.63 -33.65 16.77
C ASN A 401 -17.64 -33.31 15.25
N GLY A 402 -18.43 -34.07 14.49
CA GLY A 402 -18.36 -34.15 13.03
C GLY A 402 -19.12 -33.06 12.27
N ALA A 403 -18.55 -31.86 12.13
CA ALA A 403 -19.01 -30.88 11.13
C ALA A 403 -17.88 -30.02 10.54
N SER A 404 -17.10 -29.35 11.38
CA SER A 404 -16.08 -28.38 10.92
C SER A 404 -14.75 -29.00 10.50
N GLN A 405 -14.34 -30.12 11.11
CA GLN A 405 -13.01 -30.72 10.88
C GLN A 405 -12.89 -31.53 9.58
N GLN A 406 -13.97 -32.08 9.04
CA GLN A 406 -13.90 -33.04 7.91
C GLN A 406 -13.28 -32.44 6.64
N HIS A 407 -13.41 -31.13 6.42
CA HIS A 407 -12.84 -30.43 5.26
C HIS A 407 -11.35 -30.09 5.36
N LEU A 408 -10.69 -30.34 6.50
CA LEU A 408 -9.27 -30.01 6.72
C LEU A 408 -8.30 -31.18 6.44
N ARG A 409 -8.79 -32.41 6.23
CA ARG A 409 -7.96 -33.64 6.15
C ARG A 409 -6.87 -33.64 5.06
N ASN A 410 -7.00 -32.81 4.02
CA ASN A 410 -6.06 -32.75 2.88
C ASN A 410 -5.28 -31.42 2.84
N ILE A 411 -4.74 -30.98 3.99
CA ILE A 411 -3.91 -29.77 4.14
C ILE A 411 -2.74 -30.08 5.07
N VAL A 412 -1.50 -29.85 4.62
CA VAL A 412 -0.33 -29.85 5.51
C VAL A 412 -0.34 -28.53 6.28
N LEU A 413 -0.27 -28.60 7.61
CA LEU A 413 -0.28 -27.43 8.50
C LEU A 413 1.05 -27.33 9.23
N SER A 414 1.66 -26.14 9.26
CA SER A 414 2.80 -25.88 10.16
C SER A 414 2.40 -26.08 11.62
N SER A 415 3.37 -26.33 12.51
CA SER A 415 3.14 -26.42 13.96
C SER A 415 2.36 -25.21 14.51
N ALA A 416 2.74 -23.99 14.09
CA ALA A 416 1.98 -22.80 14.45
C ALA A 416 0.55 -22.79 13.87
N ALA A 417 0.33 -23.25 12.63
CA ALA A 417 -1.01 -23.36 12.05
C ALA A 417 -1.90 -24.38 12.77
N GLN A 418 -1.34 -25.48 13.27
CA GLN A 418 -2.06 -26.51 14.04
C GLN A 418 -2.65 -25.97 15.35
N THR A 419 -2.11 -24.86 15.89
CA THR A 419 -2.68 -24.19 17.08
C THR A 419 -4.00 -23.45 16.82
N HIS A 420 -4.41 -23.24 15.56
CA HIS A 420 -5.60 -22.46 15.21
C HIS A 420 -6.83 -23.36 14.95
N ARG A 421 -7.96 -23.00 15.58
CA ARG A 421 -9.29 -23.53 15.19
C ARG A 421 -9.72 -22.87 13.87
N LEU A 422 -9.46 -23.52 12.74
CA LEU A 422 -9.68 -22.95 11.40
C LEU A 422 -11.08 -23.27 10.85
N ARG A 423 -11.80 -22.22 10.42
CA ARG A 423 -13.02 -22.32 9.60
C ARG A 423 -12.79 -21.79 8.19
N LYS A 424 -13.66 -22.17 7.25
CA LYS A 424 -13.69 -21.56 5.91
C LYS A 424 -14.08 -20.08 6.01
N LEU A 425 -13.31 -19.23 5.34
CA LEU A 425 -13.53 -17.78 5.27
C LEU A 425 -14.90 -17.47 4.63
N ARG A 426 -15.68 -16.57 5.24
CA ARG A 426 -17.08 -16.26 4.84
C ARG A 426 -17.24 -15.09 3.87
N GLY A 427 -16.15 -14.44 3.46
CA GLY A 427 -16.15 -13.29 2.55
C GLY A 427 -14.74 -12.84 2.20
N PRO A 428 -14.56 -11.81 1.35
CA PRO A 428 -13.23 -11.31 1.00
C PRO A 428 -12.46 -10.80 2.24
N SER A 429 -11.18 -11.16 2.33
CA SER A 429 -10.27 -10.70 3.39
C SER A 429 -8.82 -10.64 2.89
N LYS A 430 -7.91 -10.07 3.69
CA LYS A 430 -6.48 -9.93 3.36
C LYS A 430 -5.69 -10.97 4.15
N CYS A 431 -4.96 -11.86 3.49
CA CYS A 431 -4.16 -12.89 4.16
C CYS A 431 -3.10 -12.25 5.06
N ARG A 432 -3.05 -12.65 6.34
CA ARG A 432 -2.11 -12.11 7.34
C ARG A 432 -0.65 -12.41 7.01
N GLU A 433 -0.37 -13.59 6.48
CA GLU A 433 1.00 -14.05 6.19
C GLU A 433 1.63 -13.31 4.99
N CYS A 434 0.93 -13.29 3.84
CA CYS A 434 1.47 -12.76 2.57
C CYS A 434 0.85 -11.43 2.10
N ASP A 435 0.12 -10.74 2.98
CA ASP A 435 -0.53 -9.43 2.76
C ASP A 435 -1.37 -9.33 1.46
N THR A 436 -1.82 -10.47 0.94
CA THR A 436 -2.50 -10.58 -0.36
C THR A 436 -3.99 -10.84 -0.17
N PHE A 437 -4.83 -10.18 -0.97
CA PHE A 437 -6.29 -10.30 -0.92
C PHE A 437 -6.77 -11.69 -1.36
N MET A 438 -7.74 -12.24 -0.63
CA MET A 438 -8.30 -13.57 -0.87
C MET A 438 -9.83 -13.58 -0.76
N VAL A 439 -10.48 -14.24 -1.73
CA VAL A 439 -11.93 -14.51 -1.72
C VAL A 439 -12.24 -15.89 -1.14
N SER A 440 -11.26 -16.79 -1.11
CA SER A 440 -11.33 -18.10 -0.48
C SER A 440 -10.07 -18.39 0.33
N GLY A 441 -10.24 -19.03 1.48
CA GLY A 441 -9.20 -19.28 2.46
C GLY A 441 -9.80 -19.72 3.78
N PHE A 442 -9.03 -19.59 4.85
CA PHE A 442 -9.42 -19.92 6.21
C PHE A 442 -9.33 -18.71 7.13
N GLU A 443 -10.08 -18.78 8.23
CA GLU A 443 -10.06 -17.82 9.33
C GLU A 443 -9.99 -18.61 10.64
N CYS A 444 -9.15 -18.19 11.58
CA CYS A 444 -9.20 -18.76 12.93
C CYS A 444 -10.41 -18.23 13.71
N GLU A 445 -11.22 -19.12 14.27
CA GLU A 445 -12.42 -18.77 15.03
C GLU A 445 -12.12 -18.03 16.34
N GLU A 446 -10.96 -18.27 16.95
CA GLU A 446 -10.58 -17.73 18.26
C GLU A 446 -9.79 -16.41 18.16
N CYS A 447 -8.84 -16.31 17.22
CA CYS A 447 -7.99 -15.12 17.08
C CYS A 447 -8.27 -14.27 15.83
N SER A 448 -9.24 -14.68 14.99
CA SER A 448 -9.62 -14.02 13.73
C SER A 448 -8.47 -13.83 12.74
N LEU A 449 -7.46 -14.71 12.72
CA LEU A 449 -6.37 -14.68 11.74
C LEU A 449 -6.89 -15.16 10.37
N PRO A 450 -6.88 -14.32 9.30
CA PRO A 450 -7.22 -14.75 7.95
C PRO A 450 -5.98 -15.30 7.22
N CYS A 451 -6.06 -16.51 6.67
CA CYS A 451 -4.93 -17.17 5.96
C CYS A 451 -5.35 -17.90 4.67
N HIS A 452 -4.53 -17.82 3.62
CA HIS A 452 -4.66 -18.71 2.45
C HIS A 452 -4.38 -20.17 2.82
N LYS A 453 -4.98 -21.14 2.10
CA LYS A 453 -4.62 -22.57 2.24
C LYS A 453 -3.09 -22.79 2.19
N LYS A 454 -2.43 -22.27 1.15
CA LYS A 454 -0.96 -22.40 0.95
C LYS A 454 -0.11 -21.66 2.00
N CYS A 455 -0.67 -20.68 2.71
CA CYS A 455 0.06 -19.98 3.76
C CYS A 455 0.03 -20.74 5.09
N LEU A 456 -0.97 -21.59 5.33
CA LEU A 456 -1.02 -22.45 6.54
C LEU A 456 0.07 -23.53 6.57
N GLU A 457 0.56 -23.95 5.41
CA GLU A 457 1.74 -24.83 5.26
C GLU A 457 3.02 -24.19 5.84
N ASN A 458 3.04 -22.87 6.00
CA ASN A 458 4.23 -22.08 6.28
C ASN A 458 4.07 -21.02 7.40
N LEU A 459 2.88 -20.89 7.97
CA LEU A 459 2.55 -19.87 8.98
C LEU A 459 3.44 -20.01 10.22
N LEU A 460 3.90 -18.88 10.77
CA LEU A 460 4.74 -18.84 11.97
C LEU A 460 4.05 -18.22 13.20
N VAL A 461 2.81 -17.73 13.07
CA VAL A 461 2.05 -17.10 14.16
C VAL A 461 1.13 -18.12 14.81
N THR A 462 1.35 -18.42 16.10
CA THR A 462 0.50 -19.30 16.92
C THR A 462 -0.80 -18.60 17.36
N CYS A 463 -1.78 -19.39 17.81
CA CYS A 463 -3.09 -18.88 18.23
C CYS A 463 -3.10 -18.46 19.70
N GLY A 464 -3.02 -17.15 19.96
CA GLY A 464 -3.15 -16.59 21.32
C GLY A 464 -4.56 -16.60 21.93
N ARG A 465 -5.52 -17.32 21.32
CA ARG A 465 -6.94 -17.46 21.71
C ARG A 465 -7.70 -16.14 21.97
N LYS A 466 -7.18 -15.03 21.45
CA LYS A 466 -7.75 -13.68 21.50
C LYS A 466 -7.55 -13.03 20.14
N LYS A 467 -8.45 -12.14 19.74
CA LYS A 467 -8.37 -11.40 18.46
C LYS A 467 -6.99 -10.76 18.30
N LEU A 468 -6.28 -11.07 17.23
CA LEU A 468 -4.96 -10.49 16.98
C LEU A 468 -5.05 -8.97 16.78
N PRO A 469 -4.10 -8.19 17.35
CA PRO A 469 -4.01 -6.76 17.06
C PRO A 469 -3.67 -6.52 15.59
N ASN A 470 -3.86 -5.29 15.11
CA ASN A 470 -3.38 -4.88 13.79
C ASN A 470 -1.86 -5.06 13.69
N ARG A 471 -1.34 -5.32 12.48
CA ARG A 471 0.10 -5.33 12.21
C ARG A 471 0.67 -3.94 12.54
N VAL A 472 1.77 -3.91 13.27
CA VAL A 472 2.50 -2.67 13.61
C VAL A 472 3.94 -2.86 13.16
N PRO A 473 4.58 -1.87 12.52
CA PRO A 473 6.00 -1.96 12.19
C PRO A 473 6.85 -2.12 13.45
N LEU A 474 7.85 -2.99 13.40
CA LEU A 474 8.82 -3.21 14.49
C LEU A 474 10.25 -2.79 14.13
N PHE A 475 10.48 -2.51 12.85
CA PHE A 475 11.75 -2.12 12.25
C PHE A 475 11.57 -0.76 11.56
N GLY A 476 12.60 0.08 11.54
CA GLY A 476 12.53 1.45 11.02
C GLY A 476 11.84 2.46 11.95
N VAL A 477 11.55 2.09 13.19
CA VAL A 477 10.81 2.90 14.18
C VAL A 477 11.72 3.38 15.32
N ASP A 478 11.30 4.42 16.03
CA ASP A 478 12.00 4.83 17.25
C ASP A 478 11.82 3.81 18.36
N PHE A 479 12.85 3.62 19.19
CA PHE A 479 12.83 2.62 20.24
C PHE A 479 11.67 2.84 21.23
N THR A 480 11.33 4.09 21.57
CA THR A 480 10.22 4.41 22.48
C THR A 480 8.85 4.06 21.89
N GLN A 481 8.75 3.95 20.56
CA GLN A 481 7.52 3.64 19.82
C GLN A 481 7.32 2.14 19.57
N VAL A 482 8.33 1.30 19.85
CA VAL A 482 8.22 -0.16 19.72
C VAL A 482 7.13 -0.70 20.65
N PRO A 483 6.08 -1.40 20.14
CA PRO A 483 4.96 -1.85 20.95
C PRO A 483 5.34 -2.75 22.11
N ARG A 484 4.84 -2.41 23.29
CA ARG A 484 4.96 -3.13 24.58
C ARG A 484 3.58 -3.13 25.24
N ASP A 485 3.39 -3.94 26.26
CA ASP A 485 2.15 -3.91 27.04
C ASP A 485 2.27 -2.86 28.17
N PHE A 486 3.48 -2.62 28.70
CA PHE A 486 3.81 -1.46 29.56
C PHE A 486 5.01 -0.65 29.00
N PRO A 487 5.08 0.68 29.19
CA PRO A 487 6.10 1.53 28.54
C PRO A 487 7.56 1.19 28.89
N GLU A 488 7.82 0.73 30.11
CA GLU A 488 9.17 0.49 30.65
C GLU A 488 9.69 -0.94 30.37
N GLU A 489 8.86 -1.83 29.83
CA GLU A 489 9.20 -3.23 29.58
C GLU A 489 10.26 -3.40 28.48
N VAL A 490 10.97 -4.52 28.54
CA VAL A 490 11.82 -5.02 27.45
C VAL A 490 10.92 -5.43 26.26
N PRO A 491 11.25 -5.08 24.99
CA PRO A 491 10.41 -5.44 23.85
C PRO A 491 10.17 -6.94 23.75
N PHE A 492 8.93 -7.36 23.42
CA PHE A 492 8.60 -8.79 23.29
C PHE A 492 9.49 -9.52 22.27
N ILE A 493 9.97 -8.84 21.22
CA ILE A 493 10.91 -9.40 20.23
C ILE A 493 12.29 -9.67 20.84
N VAL A 494 12.77 -8.80 21.73
CA VAL A 494 14.01 -9.01 22.49
C VAL A 494 13.83 -10.17 23.47
N LEU A 495 12.74 -10.17 24.25
CA LEU A 495 12.43 -11.23 25.21
C LEU A 495 12.33 -12.60 24.53
N ARG A 496 11.49 -12.74 23.48
CA ARG A 496 11.30 -14.03 22.77
C ARG A 496 12.61 -14.53 22.14
N CYS A 497 13.39 -13.66 21.49
CA CYS A 497 14.68 -14.07 20.93
C CYS A 497 15.69 -14.48 22.02
N THR A 498 15.84 -13.69 23.09
CA THR A 498 16.82 -13.99 24.16
C THR A 498 16.45 -15.25 24.95
N SER A 499 15.18 -15.44 25.32
CA SER A 499 14.73 -16.66 26.01
C SER A 499 14.89 -17.92 25.15
N GLU A 500 14.65 -17.83 23.84
CA GLU A 500 14.86 -18.96 22.92
C GLU A 500 16.35 -19.31 22.76
N ILE A 501 17.23 -18.30 22.75
CA ILE A 501 18.69 -18.49 22.72
C ILE A 501 19.18 -19.08 24.06
N GLU A 502 18.67 -18.61 25.20
CA GLU A 502 19.00 -19.13 26.52
C GLU A 502 18.54 -20.58 26.71
N ALA A 503 17.35 -20.93 26.21
CA ALA A 503 16.76 -22.26 26.40
C ALA A 503 17.52 -23.39 25.68
N ARG A 504 18.19 -23.11 24.54
CA ARG A 504 18.82 -24.17 23.72
C ARG A 504 20.09 -23.81 22.96
N ALA A 505 20.62 -22.58 23.07
CA ALA A 505 21.70 -22.11 22.18
C ALA A 505 22.95 -21.54 22.87
N LEU A 506 23.02 -21.47 24.20
CA LEU A 506 24.21 -21.00 24.93
C LEU A 506 25.48 -21.80 24.57
N GLY A 507 25.36 -23.11 24.36
CA GLY A 507 26.46 -23.98 23.93
C GLY A 507 26.85 -23.88 22.43
N VAL A 508 26.17 -23.05 21.62
CA VAL A 508 26.41 -22.98 20.17
C VAL A 508 27.60 -22.08 19.87
N GLN A 509 28.70 -22.68 19.38
CA GLN A 509 29.94 -21.96 19.09
C GLN A 509 29.71 -20.76 18.15
N GLY A 510 29.96 -19.55 18.64
CA GLY A 510 29.83 -18.34 17.84
C GLY A 510 28.38 -17.96 17.49
N ILE A 511 27.41 -18.34 18.32
CA ILE A 511 25.96 -18.04 18.20
C ILE A 511 25.63 -16.63 17.65
N TYR A 512 26.32 -15.58 18.14
CA TYR A 512 26.18 -14.20 17.66
C TYR A 512 27.12 -13.79 16.51
N ARG A 513 28.26 -14.47 16.33
CA ARG A 513 29.26 -14.18 15.29
C ARG A 513 28.89 -14.74 13.93
N ILE A 514 28.27 -15.92 13.91
CA ILE A 514 27.73 -16.55 12.70
C ILE A 514 26.41 -15.86 12.32
N SER A 515 26.14 -15.76 11.02
CA SER A 515 24.91 -15.17 10.47
C SER A 515 23.95 -16.26 10.01
N GLY A 516 22.68 -16.14 10.40
CA GLY A 516 21.60 -16.95 9.84
C GLY A 516 21.31 -16.64 8.37
N SER A 517 20.40 -17.41 7.79
CA SER A 517 19.95 -17.21 6.41
C SER A 517 19.10 -15.95 6.30
N LYS A 518 19.57 -14.97 5.51
CA LYS A 518 18.88 -13.68 5.32
C LYS A 518 17.38 -13.83 5.04
N ALA A 519 17.00 -14.74 4.14
CA ALA A 519 15.59 -14.97 3.80
C ALA A 519 14.75 -15.55 4.96
N ARG A 520 15.35 -16.35 5.86
CA ARG A 520 14.66 -16.88 7.06
C ARG A 520 14.58 -15.84 8.17
N VAL A 521 15.63 -15.02 8.33
CA VAL A 521 15.60 -13.82 9.19
C VAL A 521 14.49 -12.88 8.75
N GLU A 522 14.40 -12.54 7.45
CA GLU A 522 13.35 -11.69 6.90
C GLU A 522 11.94 -12.27 7.10
N LYS A 523 11.75 -13.60 6.95
CA LYS A 523 10.47 -14.27 7.26
C LYS A 523 10.11 -14.16 8.75
N LEU A 524 11.07 -14.39 9.65
CA LEU A 524 10.87 -14.26 11.10
C LEU A 524 10.53 -12.82 11.50
N CYS A 525 11.20 -11.83 10.94
CA CYS A 525 10.90 -10.41 11.18
C CYS A 525 9.44 -10.07 10.80
N GLN A 526 8.97 -10.54 9.64
CA GLN A 526 7.57 -10.39 9.21
C GLN A 526 6.60 -11.12 10.14
N ALA A 527 6.96 -12.32 10.63
CA ALA A 527 6.18 -13.05 11.62
C ALA A 527 6.02 -12.27 12.94
N PHE A 528 7.07 -11.59 13.42
CA PHE A 528 7.00 -10.75 14.63
C PHE A 528 6.05 -9.55 14.44
N GLU A 529 6.06 -8.88 13.29
CA GLU A 529 5.07 -7.82 13.00
C GLU A 529 3.64 -8.37 12.91
N ASN A 530 3.49 -9.59 12.37
CA ASN A 530 2.21 -10.26 12.19
C ASN A 530 1.63 -10.91 13.46
N GLY A 531 2.47 -11.30 14.43
CA GLY A 531 2.06 -12.11 15.60
C GLY A 531 2.49 -11.59 16.97
N ARG A 532 3.31 -10.54 17.04
CA ARG A 532 3.99 -10.07 18.26
C ARG A 532 4.74 -11.21 18.97
N SER A 533 4.41 -11.50 20.23
CA SER A 533 5.01 -12.56 21.04
C SER A 533 4.64 -13.98 20.59
N LEU A 534 3.57 -14.14 19.80
CA LEU A 534 3.01 -15.44 19.38
C LEU A 534 3.78 -16.12 18.24
N VAL A 535 4.97 -15.62 17.87
CA VAL A 535 5.82 -16.27 16.85
C VAL A 535 6.39 -17.57 17.39
N GLU A 536 6.29 -18.63 16.60
CA GLU A 536 6.95 -19.90 16.83
C GLU A 536 8.42 -19.83 16.39
N LEU A 537 9.33 -20.34 17.21
CA LEU A 537 10.78 -20.21 17.03
C LEU A 537 11.53 -21.54 17.13
N SER A 538 10.95 -22.57 17.76
CA SER A 538 11.62 -23.83 18.10
C SER A 538 12.22 -24.56 16.89
N GLU A 539 11.49 -24.59 15.76
CA GLU A 539 11.93 -25.20 14.49
C GLU A 539 13.01 -24.40 13.75
N HIS A 540 13.30 -23.16 14.17
CA HIS A 540 14.26 -22.29 13.50
C HIS A 540 15.68 -22.40 14.07
N SER A 541 16.68 -22.09 13.22
CA SER A 541 18.08 -22.13 13.63
C SER A 541 18.37 -21.00 14.64
N PRO A 542 19.12 -21.27 15.72
CA PRO A 542 19.55 -20.22 16.64
C PRO A 542 20.29 -19.05 15.97
N HIS A 543 21.01 -19.28 14.86
CA HIS A 543 21.65 -18.21 14.09
C HIS A 543 20.67 -17.34 13.28
N ASP A 544 19.50 -17.87 12.91
CA ASP A 544 18.42 -17.07 12.32
C ASP A 544 17.79 -16.18 13.41
N ILE A 545 17.59 -16.73 14.62
CA ILE A 545 17.02 -16.01 15.77
C ILE A 545 17.99 -14.90 16.25
N THR A 546 19.29 -15.16 16.34
CA THR A 546 20.27 -14.09 16.63
C THR A 546 20.37 -13.09 15.47
N GLY A 547 20.11 -13.54 14.24
CA GLY A 547 19.95 -12.69 13.06
C GLY A 547 18.80 -11.68 13.24
N VAL A 548 17.63 -12.14 13.70
CA VAL A 548 16.46 -11.27 13.98
C VAL A 548 16.78 -10.27 15.09
N LEU A 549 17.39 -10.70 16.20
CA LEU A 549 17.73 -9.80 17.30
C LEU A 549 18.76 -8.73 16.87
N LYS A 550 19.79 -9.13 16.12
CA LYS A 550 20.78 -8.22 15.53
C LYS A 550 20.13 -7.25 14.53
N HIS A 551 19.17 -7.71 13.72
CA HIS A 551 18.46 -6.86 12.76
C HIS A 551 17.52 -5.87 13.46
N PHE A 552 16.73 -6.30 14.45
CA PHE A 552 15.88 -5.42 15.24
C PHE A 552 16.67 -4.26 15.84
N LEU A 553 17.79 -4.54 16.53
CA LEU A 553 18.63 -3.51 17.14
C LEU A 553 19.33 -2.59 16.12
N LYS A 554 19.56 -3.07 14.89
CA LYS A 554 20.20 -2.30 13.81
C LYS A 554 19.24 -1.37 13.07
N GLU A 555 17.99 -1.79 12.86
CA GLU A 555 17.01 -1.01 12.10
C GLU A 555 16.15 -0.06 12.97
N LEU A 556 16.49 0.16 14.25
CA LEU A 556 15.91 1.25 15.04
C LEU A 556 16.27 2.61 14.43
N SER A 557 15.36 3.57 14.43
CA SER A 557 15.65 4.92 13.91
C SER A 557 16.64 5.72 14.77
N GLY A 558 16.90 5.26 16.00
CA GLY A 558 17.94 5.74 16.89
C GLY A 558 18.52 4.57 17.71
N PRO A 559 19.82 4.60 18.08
CA PRO A 559 20.46 3.51 18.81
C PRO A 559 19.89 3.31 20.22
N LEU A 560 19.89 2.05 20.69
CA LEU A 560 19.40 1.69 22.04
C LEU A 560 20.15 2.45 23.16
N VAL A 561 21.44 2.70 22.98
CA VAL A 561 22.21 3.68 23.75
C VAL A 561 22.15 5.00 22.96
N PRO A 562 21.43 6.04 23.43
CA PRO A 562 21.29 7.29 22.69
C PRO A 562 22.63 7.94 22.39
N SER A 563 22.79 8.49 21.19
CA SER A 563 24.09 9.01 20.71
C SER A 563 24.71 10.08 21.62
N HIS A 564 23.89 10.87 22.32
CA HIS A 564 24.36 11.89 23.27
C HIS A 564 24.97 11.34 24.57
N LEU A 565 24.89 10.02 24.81
CA LEU A 565 25.57 9.32 25.91
C LEU A 565 26.72 8.43 25.42
N TYR A 566 26.89 8.28 24.10
CA TYR A 566 27.88 7.37 23.52
C TYR A 566 29.30 7.83 23.82
N ASP A 567 29.61 9.11 23.61
CA ASP A 567 30.96 9.64 23.84
C ASP A 567 31.35 9.61 25.33
N ASP A 568 30.44 9.99 26.23
CA ASP A 568 30.58 9.83 27.69
C ASP A 568 30.97 8.38 28.07
N LEU A 569 30.24 7.39 27.54
CA LEU A 569 30.47 5.96 27.80
C LEU A 569 31.79 5.46 27.19
N ILE A 570 32.20 5.99 26.02
CA ILE A 570 33.47 5.64 25.38
C ILE A 570 34.67 6.27 26.12
N VAL A 571 34.52 7.45 26.73
CA VAL A 571 35.54 8.02 27.63
C VAL A 571 35.69 7.14 28.86
N LEU A 572 34.60 6.85 29.59
CA LEU A 572 34.62 6.00 30.78
C LEU A 572 35.18 4.59 30.48
N ALA A 573 34.88 4.02 29.31
CA ALA A 573 35.42 2.73 28.88
C ALA A 573 36.94 2.76 28.60
N LYS A 574 37.49 3.88 28.14
CA LYS A 574 38.95 4.06 27.94
C LYS A 574 39.66 4.25 29.27
N ASP A 575 39.09 5.03 30.18
CA ASP A 575 39.65 5.25 31.51
C ASP A 575 39.68 3.94 32.32
N LEU A 576 38.65 3.10 32.18
CA LEU A 576 38.61 1.73 32.73
C LEU A 576 39.64 0.77 32.10
N GLN A 577 40.08 1.02 30.86
CA GLN A 577 41.06 0.18 30.17
C GLN A 577 42.52 0.60 30.43
N ARG A 578 42.77 1.77 31.02
CA ARG A 578 44.13 2.30 31.26
C ARG A 578 44.75 1.65 32.51
N PRO A 579 45.73 0.74 32.41
CA PRO A 579 46.25 0.05 33.57
C PRO A 579 47.26 0.92 34.32
N GLY A 580 47.01 1.22 35.59
CA GLY A 580 48.02 1.56 36.60
C GLY A 580 48.74 2.91 36.52
N ASP A 581 49.01 3.45 35.32
CA ASP A 581 50.00 4.52 35.17
C ASP A 581 49.50 5.92 35.57
N GLU A 582 50.30 6.51 36.46
CA GLU A 582 50.45 7.91 36.90
C GLU A 582 49.24 8.85 36.80
N LYS A 583 48.80 9.33 37.98
CA LYS A 583 47.95 10.51 38.13
C LYS A 583 48.83 11.73 38.38
N PRO A 584 48.67 12.83 37.60
CA PRO A 584 49.17 14.14 38.01
C PRO A 584 48.47 14.58 39.30
N GLU A 585 49.23 15.08 40.27
CA GLU A 585 48.69 15.71 41.47
C GLU A 585 48.04 17.05 41.10
N GLY A 586 46.74 17.24 41.40
CA GLY A 586 46.06 18.53 41.16
C GLY A 586 44.57 18.48 40.80
N ALA A 587 44.00 17.31 40.51
CA ALA A 587 42.56 17.15 40.30
C ALA A 587 41.89 16.41 41.47
N GLY A 588 40.60 16.68 41.69
CA GLY A 588 39.82 16.13 42.81
C GLY A 588 39.64 14.61 42.79
N SER A 589 39.03 14.08 43.85
CA SER A 589 38.81 12.64 44.07
C SER A 589 38.47 11.88 42.79
N PRO A 590 39.06 10.70 42.53
CA PRO A 590 38.53 9.83 41.48
C PRO A 590 37.07 9.53 41.81
N SER A 591 36.16 9.86 40.90
CA SER A 591 34.82 9.29 40.95
C SER A 591 34.96 7.78 40.77
N ASP A 592 34.40 7.01 41.70
CA ASP A 592 34.31 5.55 41.57
C ASP A 592 33.75 5.24 40.18
N PRO A 593 34.43 4.46 39.32
CA PRO A 593 33.94 4.17 37.98
C PRO A 593 32.58 3.46 38.01
N THR A 594 32.25 2.76 39.10
CA THR A 594 30.92 2.21 39.35
C THR A 594 29.88 3.30 39.57
N GLN A 595 30.26 4.41 40.23
CA GLN A 595 29.40 5.58 40.40
C GLN A 595 29.27 6.37 39.08
N SER A 596 30.37 6.66 38.39
CA SER A 596 30.36 7.27 37.06
C SER A 596 29.48 6.48 36.08
N MET A 597 29.52 5.15 36.13
CA MET A 597 28.63 4.29 35.33
C MET A 597 27.16 4.41 35.73
N LYS A 598 26.83 4.45 37.04
CA LYS A 598 25.45 4.71 37.51
C LYS A 598 24.96 6.09 37.04
N ASP A 599 25.82 7.10 37.08
CA ASP A 599 25.50 8.49 36.71
C ASP A 599 25.31 8.68 35.20
N LEU A 600 25.86 7.78 34.37
CA LEU A 600 25.53 7.70 32.94
C LEU A 600 24.29 6.86 32.67
N LEU A 601 24.12 5.74 33.39
CA LEU A 601 22.95 4.87 33.25
C LEU A 601 21.65 5.53 33.73
N SER A 602 21.70 6.45 34.70
CA SER A 602 20.55 7.23 35.17
C SER A 602 20.05 8.27 34.17
N LYS A 603 20.87 8.65 33.17
CA LYS A 603 20.48 9.51 32.05
C LYS A 603 19.66 8.76 30.98
N LEU A 604 19.63 7.42 31.00
CA LEU A 604 18.87 6.63 30.03
C LEU A 604 17.35 6.67 30.32
N PRO A 605 16.49 6.75 29.29
CA PRO A 605 15.07 6.46 29.45
C PRO A 605 14.86 5.06 30.05
N ALA A 606 13.86 4.89 30.92
CA ALA A 606 13.63 3.64 31.67
C ALA A 606 13.53 2.40 30.77
N SER A 607 12.88 2.51 29.61
CA SER A 607 12.75 1.42 28.63
C SER A 607 14.08 1.07 27.95
N ASN A 608 14.93 2.05 27.65
CA ASN A 608 16.29 1.86 27.15
C ASN A 608 17.16 1.19 28.22
N TYR A 609 17.14 1.70 29.46
CA TYR A 609 17.86 1.13 30.59
C TYR A 609 17.47 -0.33 30.86
N ASN A 610 16.17 -0.63 30.98
CA ASN A 610 15.69 -1.99 31.24
C ASN A 610 16.06 -2.97 30.12
N THR A 611 16.02 -2.52 28.86
CA THR A 611 16.39 -3.36 27.70
C THR A 611 17.90 -3.56 27.61
N LEU A 612 18.70 -2.52 27.88
CA LEU A 612 20.16 -2.63 27.96
C LEU A 612 20.58 -3.56 29.10
N ARG A 613 19.97 -3.42 30.29
CA ARG A 613 20.19 -4.30 31.44
C ARG A 613 19.85 -5.76 31.12
N HIS A 614 18.76 -6.00 30.41
CA HIS A 614 18.37 -7.34 29.94
C HIS A 614 19.37 -7.91 28.94
N LEU A 615 19.80 -7.13 27.94
CA LEU A 615 20.78 -7.57 26.94
C LEU A 615 22.17 -7.82 27.55
N VAL A 616 22.62 -7.01 28.50
CA VAL A 616 23.88 -7.23 29.23
C VAL A 616 23.80 -8.49 30.10
N ALA A 617 22.68 -8.72 30.79
CA ALA A 617 22.46 -9.94 31.55
C ALA A 617 22.37 -11.20 30.66
N HIS A 618 21.83 -11.07 29.44
CA HIS A 618 21.82 -12.12 28.43
C HIS A 618 23.23 -12.43 27.90
N LEU A 619 24.02 -11.41 27.56
CA LEU A 619 25.37 -11.55 27.01
C LEU A 619 26.44 -11.95 28.03
N TYR A 620 26.08 -12.02 29.32
CA TYR A 620 26.91 -12.56 30.41
C TYR A 620 26.72 -14.08 30.62
N ARG A 621 25.73 -14.69 29.97
CA ARG A 621 25.42 -16.14 30.03
C ARG A 621 26.13 -16.93 28.93
#